data_AF-A0A928F6D6-F1
#
_entry.id   AF-A0A928F6D6-F1
#
_cell.length_a   1.000
_cell.length_b   1.000
_cell.length_c   1.000
_cell.angle_alpha   90.00
_cell.angle_beta   90.00
_cell.angle_gamma   90.00
#
_symmetry.space_group_name_H-M   'P 1'
#
loop_
_entity.id
_entity.type
_entity.pdbx_description
1 polymer ?
#
loop_
_entity_poly.entity_id
_entity_poly.type
_entity_poly.pdbx_seq_one_letter_code
_entity_poly.pdbx_strand_id
1 'polypeptide(L)'
;MALFVFVTLAKSTLGGEREKVLLRYNKWETPEGREDNSTYNSSWNDPDEQLIKNAGHGGGDFLVIREFFDCIREGRNPEFDVYFATTMASVAILGHRSLLERGVPYDLPDFRLEADRIKYENDHITPFFGPNGEAPTIQAHSHGSGMKSDEEIAAHDARIAAVED
;
A
#
# COMPACT_ATOMS: atom_id res chain seq x y z
N MET A 1 10.41 -3.44 25.51
CA MET A 1 11.28 -2.98 24.42
C MET A 1 11.09 -3.98 23.29
N ALA A 2 10.26 -3.68 22.30
CA ALA A 2 10.03 -4.58 21.18
C ALA A 2 11.25 -4.51 20.27
N LEU A 3 11.99 -5.62 20.18
CA LEU A 3 13.10 -5.77 19.25
C LEU A 3 12.47 -5.89 17.85
N PHE A 4 12.58 -4.84 17.04
CA PHE A 4 12.21 -4.91 15.63
C PHE A 4 13.29 -5.69 14.90
N VAL A 5 13.10 -7.00 14.74
CA VAL A 5 13.97 -7.80 13.87
C VAL A 5 13.71 -7.35 12.43
N PHE A 6 14.61 -6.53 11.88
CA PHE A 6 14.58 -6.17 10.46
C PHE A 6 15.13 -7.34 9.63
N VAL A 7 14.31 -8.38 9.43
CA VAL A 7 14.58 -9.37 8.38
C VAL A 7 14.29 -8.70 7.04
N THR A 8 15.34 -8.36 6.30
CA THR A 8 15.18 -7.88 4.93
C THR A 8 15.07 -9.09 4.01
N LEU A 9 13.84 -9.46 3.63
CA LEU A 9 13.60 -10.42 2.54
C LEU A 9 13.73 -9.66 1.22
N ALA A 10 14.90 -9.73 0.59
CA ALA A 10 15.11 -9.20 -0.74
C ALA A 10 15.02 -10.33 -1.77
N LYS A 11 14.16 -10.15 -2.78
CA LYS A 11 14.26 -10.93 -4.02
C LYS A 11 15.50 -10.41 -4.76
N SER A 12 16.64 -11.03 -4.51
CA SER A 12 17.91 -10.62 -5.12
C SER A 12 18.08 -11.31 -6.47
N THR A 13 18.09 -10.54 -7.56
CA THR A 13 18.62 -10.98 -8.86
C THR A 13 20.14 -10.76 -8.90
N LEU A 14 20.87 -11.23 -7.89
CA LEU A 14 22.33 -11.24 -7.94
C LEU A 14 22.73 -12.45 -8.81
N GLY A 15 23.19 -12.21 -10.03
CA GLY A 15 23.76 -13.23 -10.90
C GLY A 15 22.79 -13.97 -11.84
N GLY A 16 21.58 -13.46 -12.07
CA GLY A 16 20.66 -14.01 -13.09
C GLY A 16 19.78 -15.19 -12.63
N GLU A 17 19.91 -15.64 -11.39
CA GLU A 17 19.06 -16.69 -10.82
C GLU A 17 17.80 -16.09 -10.18
N ARG A 18 16.61 -16.39 -10.73
CA ARG A 18 15.32 -15.74 -10.39
C ARG A 18 14.58 -16.35 -9.20
N GLU A 19 15.14 -17.38 -8.56
CA GLU A 19 14.44 -18.26 -7.60
C GLU A 19 15.12 -18.37 -6.23
N LYS A 20 15.85 -17.32 -5.84
CA LYS A 20 16.56 -17.29 -4.55
C LYS A 20 16.15 -16.07 -3.73
N VAL A 21 15.97 -16.29 -2.44
CA VAL A 21 15.66 -15.27 -1.44
C VAL A 21 16.84 -15.14 -0.50
N LEU A 22 17.33 -13.91 -0.33
CA LEU A 22 18.38 -13.61 0.64
C LEU A 22 17.76 -13.23 1.97
N LEU A 23 18.11 -13.97 3.02
CA LEU A 23 17.92 -13.61 4.40
C LEU A 23 19.21 -12.97 4.89
N ARG A 24 19.13 -11.70 5.29
CA ARG A 24 20.26 -10.97 5.87
C ARG A 24 19.89 -10.48 7.26
N TYR A 25 20.71 -10.84 8.23
CA TYR A 25 20.71 -10.23 9.55
C TYR A 25 21.62 -8.99 9.54
N ASN A 26 21.31 -8.02 10.41
CA ASN A 26 22.28 -6.98 10.72
C ASN A 26 23.31 -7.55 11.72
N LYS A 27 24.48 -6.92 11.81
CA LYS A 27 25.62 -7.40 12.62
C LYS A 27 25.32 -7.61 14.10
N TRP A 28 24.26 -6.98 14.61
CA TRP A 28 23.95 -6.91 16.04
C TRP A 28 22.73 -7.76 16.43
N GLU A 29 22.00 -8.32 15.47
CA GLU A 29 20.80 -9.14 15.69
C GLU A 29 20.90 -10.52 15.04
N THR A 30 22.10 -10.96 14.59
CA THR A 30 22.30 -12.33 14.11
C THR A 30 22.08 -13.32 15.27
N PRO A 31 21.09 -14.23 15.19
CA PRO A 31 20.86 -15.22 16.23
C PRO A 31 22.06 -16.16 16.39
N GLU A 32 22.31 -16.64 17.60
CA GLU A 32 23.42 -17.57 17.88
C GLU A 32 23.30 -18.83 17.00
N GLY A 33 24.38 -19.16 16.28
CA GLY A 33 24.44 -20.29 15.35
C GLY A 33 23.81 -20.04 13.96
N ARG A 34 23.37 -18.81 13.64
CA ARG A 34 22.95 -18.42 12.29
C ARG A 34 24.03 -17.64 11.57
N GLU A 35 24.09 -17.78 10.24
CA GLU A 35 24.96 -16.95 9.41
C GLU A 35 24.35 -15.57 9.17
N ASP A 36 25.20 -14.56 9.03
CA ASP A 36 24.78 -13.17 8.76
C ASP A 36 24.00 -13.03 7.44
N ASN A 37 24.33 -13.85 6.44
CA ASN A 37 23.68 -13.89 5.13
C ASN A 37 23.40 -15.35 4.73
N SER A 38 22.14 -15.71 4.50
CA SER A 38 21.76 -17.03 4.02
C SER A 38 20.85 -16.91 2.80
N THR A 39 21.10 -17.73 1.79
CA THR A 39 20.29 -17.77 0.57
C THR A 39 19.42 -19.02 0.54
N TYR A 40 18.13 -18.85 0.31
CA TYR A 40 17.14 -19.92 0.26
C TYR A 40 16.52 -20.02 -1.14
N ASN A 41 16.18 -21.23 -1.58
CA ASN A 41 15.38 -21.39 -2.79
C ASN A 41 13.94 -20.96 -2.51
N SER A 42 13.35 -20.15 -3.39
CA SER A 42 11.94 -19.82 -3.34
C SER A 42 11.13 -20.95 -3.97
N SER A 43 10.53 -21.80 -3.15
CA SER A 43 9.54 -22.78 -3.57
C SER A 43 8.22 -22.51 -2.88
N TRP A 44 7.10 -22.75 -3.57
CA TRP A 44 5.81 -22.79 -2.90
C TRP A 44 5.77 -23.96 -1.92
N ASN A 45 5.16 -23.73 -0.76
CA ASN A 45 4.90 -24.75 0.25
C ASN A 45 3.41 -24.80 0.52
N ASP A 46 2.63 -24.97 -0.55
CA ASP A 46 1.17 -24.90 -0.51
C ASP A 46 0.57 -26.02 -1.36
N PRO A 47 -0.42 -26.78 -0.86
CA PRO A 47 -1.05 -27.86 -1.62
C PRO A 47 -1.74 -27.37 -2.90
N ASP A 48 -2.15 -26.10 -2.96
CA ASP A 48 -2.83 -25.50 -4.11
C ASP A 48 -1.86 -24.76 -5.05
N GLU A 49 -0.56 -25.09 -5.02
CA GLU A 49 0.49 -24.42 -5.80
C GLU A 49 0.11 -24.18 -7.28
N GLN A 50 -0.49 -25.18 -7.94
CA GLN A 50 -0.89 -25.06 -9.33
C GLN A 50 -2.01 -24.03 -9.54
N LEU A 51 -2.95 -23.93 -8.61
CA LEU A 51 -4.00 -22.92 -8.66
C LEU A 51 -3.43 -21.52 -8.40
N ILE A 52 -2.53 -21.40 -7.42
CA ILE A 52 -1.85 -20.15 -7.09
C ILE A 52 -1.06 -19.63 -8.29
N LYS A 53 -0.23 -20.47 -8.93
CA LYS A 53 0.58 -20.08 -10.09
C LYS A 53 -0.25 -19.63 -11.29
N ASN A 54 -1.43 -20.21 -11.46
CA ASN A 54 -2.32 -19.92 -12.59
C ASN A 54 -3.30 -18.77 -12.31
N ALA A 55 -3.31 -18.22 -11.09
CA ALA A 55 -4.16 -17.10 -10.72
C ALA A 55 -3.55 -15.75 -11.11
N GLY A 56 -4.38 -14.71 -11.06
CA GLY A 56 -4.00 -13.32 -11.33
C GLY A 56 -2.93 -12.79 -10.36
N HIS A 57 -2.26 -11.71 -10.78
CA HIS A 57 -1.32 -10.96 -9.95
C HIS A 57 -0.20 -11.82 -9.31
N GLY A 58 0.28 -12.84 -10.04
CA GLY A 58 1.34 -13.74 -9.56
C GLY A 58 0.90 -14.72 -8.47
N GLY A 59 -0.41 -14.92 -8.31
CA GLY A 59 -1.01 -15.83 -7.34
C GLY A 59 -1.45 -15.16 -6.02
N GLY A 60 -1.12 -13.88 -5.83
CA GLY A 60 -1.51 -13.14 -4.63
C GLY A 60 -3.03 -13.07 -4.43
N ASP A 61 -3.77 -12.82 -5.51
CA ASP A 61 -5.23 -12.69 -5.47
C ASP A 61 -5.92 -13.98 -4.96
N PHE A 62 -5.40 -15.15 -5.37
CA PHE A 62 -5.91 -16.44 -4.91
C PHE A 62 -5.74 -16.58 -3.39
N LEU A 63 -4.57 -16.24 -2.86
CA LEU A 63 -4.27 -16.36 -1.45
C LEU A 63 -5.15 -15.44 -0.59
N VAL A 64 -5.36 -14.21 -1.04
CA VAL A 64 -6.23 -13.23 -0.34
C VAL A 64 -7.67 -13.74 -0.26
N ILE A 65 -8.21 -14.23 -1.38
CA ILE A 65 -9.60 -14.73 -1.41
C ILE A 65 -9.75 -16.03 -0.63
N ARG A 66 -8.76 -16.95 -0.73
CA ARG A 66 -8.76 -18.19 0.05
C ARG A 66 -8.77 -17.89 1.55
N GLU A 67 -7.90 -16.98 2.01
CA GLU A 67 -7.83 -16.57 3.41
C GLU A 67 -9.17 -16.00 3.92
N PHE A 68 -9.84 -15.19 3.10
CA PHE A 68 -11.17 -14.66 3.42
C PHE A 68 -12.20 -15.78 3.61
N PHE A 69 -12.25 -16.78 2.71
CA PHE A 69 -13.18 -17.90 2.85
C PHE A 69 -12.83 -18.82 4.03
N ASP A 70 -11.55 -19.05 4.30
CA ASP A 70 -11.10 -19.83 5.44
C ASP A 70 -11.49 -19.16 6.76
N CYS A 71 -11.37 -17.83 6.86
CA CYS A 71 -11.86 -17.06 8.01
C CYS A 71 -13.34 -17.34 8.30
N ILE A 72 -14.17 -17.30 7.27
CA ILE A 72 -15.62 -17.53 7.36
C ILE A 72 -15.90 -18.97 7.80
N ARG A 73 -15.26 -19.95 7.15
CA ARG A 73 -15.48 -21.38 7.42
C ARG A 73 -15.06 -21.78 8.84
N GLU A 74 -13.99 -21.18 9.34
CA GLU A 74 -13.42 -21.48 10.66
C GLU A 74 -14.00 -20.59 11.77
N GLY A 75 -14.77 -19.55 11.43
CA GLY A 75 -15.32 -18.61 12.41
C GLY A 75 -14.23 -17.77 13.09
N ARG A 76 -13.13 -17.49 12.40
CA ARG A 76 -12.01 -16.67 12.89
C ARG A 76 -12.03 -15.28 12.27
N ASN A 77 -11.49 -14.31 13.00
CA ASN A 77 -11.27 -12.98 12.46
C ASN A 77 -10.06 -12.99 11.51
N PRO A 78 -10.14 -12.30 10.35
CA PRO A 78 -8.98 -12.10 9.50
C PRO A 78 -7.94 -11.21 10.19
N GLU A 79 -6.66 -11.41 9.86
CA GLU A 79 -5.59 -10.50 10.32
C GLU A 79 -5.77 -9.10 9.71
N PHE A 80 -6.21 -9.03 8.46
CA PHE A 80 -6.61 -7.81 7.77
C PHE A 80 -8.08 -7.49 8.08
N ASP A 81 -8.35 -7.13 9.33
CA ASP A 81 -9.67 -6.69 9.77
C ASP A 81 -10.02 -5.27 9.28
N VAL A 82 -11.24 -4.82 9.59
CA VAL A 82 -11.71 -3.48 9.20
C VAL A 82 -10.80 -2.37 9.72
N TYR A 83 -10.28 -2.50 10.93
CA TYR A 83 -9.44 -1.46 11.53
C TYR A 83 -8.08 -1.41 10.84
N PHE A 84 -7.46 -2.57 10.57
CA PHE A 84 -6.21 -2.64 9.83
C PHE A 84 -6.37 -2.06 8.42
N ALA A 85 -7.45 -2.43 7.71
CA ALA A 85 -7.75 -1.90 6.38
C ALA A 85 -7.95 -0.37 6.42
N THR A 86 -8.68 0.16 7.39
CA THR A 86 -8.89 1.61 7.55
C THR A 86 -7.59 2.34 7.88
N THR A 87 -6.76 1.80 8.78
CA THR A 87 -5.43 2.37 9.07
C THR A 87 -4.57 2.42 7.80
N MET A 88 -4.50 1.33 7.02
CA MET A 88 -3.74 1.32 5.76
C MET A 88 -4.27 2.35 4.75
N ALA A 89 -5.59 2.43 4.57
CA ALA A 89 -6.19 3.41 3.67
C ALA A 89 -5.89 4.86 4.12
N SER A 90 -5.88 5.11 5.43
CA SER A 90 -5.60 6.43 5.99
C SER A 90 -4.18 6.93 5.68
N VAL A 91 -3.21 6.03 5.45
CA VAL A 91 -1.84 6.41 5.07
C VAL A 91 -1.83 7.22 3.79
N ALA A 92 -2.62 6.84 2.78
CA ALA A 92 -2.70 7.59 1.53
C ALA A 92 -3.35 8.97 1.73
N ILE A 93 -4.41 9.03 2.55
CA ILE A 93 -5.16 10.27 2.83
C ILE A 93 -4.30 11.27 3.60
N LEU A 94 -3.67 10.82 4.69
CA LEU A 94 -2.79 11.65 5.51
C LEU A 94 -1.48 11.97 4.79
N GLY A 95 -0.98 11.06 3.96
CA GLY A 95 0.16 11.29 3.08
C GLY A 95 -0.12 12.40 2.06
N HIS A 96 -1.33 12.45 1.50
CA HIS A 96 -1.75 13.57 0.65
C HIS A 96 -1.72 14.90 1.41
N ARG A 97 -2.23 14.95 2.64
CA ARG A 97 -2.16 16.16 3.47
C ARG A 97 -0.74 16.58 3.79
N SER A 98 0.08 15.62 4.21
CA SER A 98 1.51 15.82 4.44
C SER A 98 2.17 16.43 3.20
N LEU A 99 1.86 15.92 2.00
CA LEU A 99 2.35 16.45 0.74
C LEU A 99 1.93 17.92 0.52
N LEU A 100 0.67 18.27 0.78
CA LEU A 100 0.18 19.66 0.68
C LEU A 100 0.84 20.59 1.71
N GLU A 101 1.22 20.06 2.86
CA GLU A 101 1.86 20.76 3.97
C GLU A 101 3.40 20.65 3.97
N ARG A 102 4.01 20.35 2.82
CA ARG A 102 5.48 20.29 2.66
C ARG A 102 6.17 19.23 3.53
N GLY A 103 5.51 18.08 3.70
CA GLY A 103 6.07 16.90 4.37
C GLY A 103 5.92 16.92 5.89
N VAL A 104 4.96 17.67 6.44
CA VAL A 104 4.65 17.61 7.88
C VAL A 104 4.26 16.18 8.25
N PRO A 105 4.85 15.60 9.32
CA PRO A 105 4.48 14.25 9.76
C PRO A 105 3.07 14.25 10.35
N TYR A 106 2.32 13.19 10.05
CA TYR A 106 1.00 12.92 10.62
C TYR A 106 1.05 11.62 11.42
N ASP A 107 0.45 11.63 12.61
CA ASP A 107 0.23 10.41 13.38
C ASP A 107 -0.86 9.57 12.71
N LEU A 108 -0.62 8.26 12.59
CA LEU A 108 -1.64 7.34 12.10
C LEU A 108 -2.66 7.05 13.20
N PRO A 109 -3.97 7.23 12.96
CA PRO A 109 -4.98 6.98 13.98
C PRO A 109 -5.07 5.49 14.31
N ASP A 110 -5.17 5.16 15.60
CA ASP A 110 -5.63 3.83 15.99
C ASP A 110 -7.16 3.81 15.99
N PHE A 111 -7.74 3.35 14.87
CA PHE A 111 -9.19 3.30 14.70
C PHE A 111 -9.91 2.35 15.67
N ARG A 112 -9.18 1.56 16.49
CA ARG A 112 -9.78 0.80 17.59
C ARG A 112 -10.16 1.69 18.77
N LEU A 113 -9.50 2.85 18.93
CA LEU A 113 -9.73 3.81 20.00
C LEU A 113 -10.72 4.89 19.57
N GLU A 114 -11.79 5.06 20.35
CA GLU A 114 -12.80 6.11 20.09
C GLU A 114 -12.20 7.51 20.09
N ALA A 115 -11.24 7.78 20.98
CA ALA A 115 -10.58 9.07 21.08
C ALA A 115 -9.83 9.47 19.80
N ASP A 116 -9.37 8.49 19.01
CA ASP A 116 -8.72 8.74 17.72
C ASP A 116 -9.74 8.89 16.59
N ARG A 117 -10.85 8.14 16.63
CA ARG A 117 -11.93 8.25 15.64
C ARG A 117 -12.56 9.63 15.63
N ILE A 118 -12.86 10.19 16.81
CA ILE A 118 -13.52 11.51 16.94
C ILE A 118 -12.70 12.63 16.26
N LYS A 119 -11.37 12.51 16.18
CA LYS A 119 -10.52 13.50 15.51
C LYS A 119 -10.81 13.63 14.00
N TYR A 120 -11.33 12.58 13.38
CA TYR A 120 -11.53 12.47 11.93
C TYR A 120 -12.98 12.15 11.53
N GLU A 121 -13.91 12.06 12.47
CA GLU A 121 -15.28 11.58 12.23
C GLU A 121 -16.08 12.48 11.25
N ASN A 122 -15.81 13.78 11.26
CA ASN A 122 -16.48 14.79 10.42
C ASN A 122 -15.53 15.34 9.35
N ASP A 123 -14.54 14.54 8.96
CA ASP A 123 -13.55 14.93 7.98
C ASP A 123 -14.11 14.79 6.55
N HIS A 124 -14.62 15.89 6.02
CA HIS A 124 -15.20 15.97 4.68
C HIS A 124 -14.25 16.62 3.67
N ILE A 125 -12.96 16.63 3.97
CA ILE A 125 -11.97 17.22 3.09
C ILE A 125 -11.80 16.35 1.85
N THR A 126 -11.89 16.96 0.66
CA THR A 126 -11.84 16.26 -0.62
C THR A 126 -11.15 17.10 -1.69
N PRO A 127 -10.29 16.49 -2.53
CA PRO A 127 -9.77 17.14 -3.73
C PRO A 127 -10.71 17.04 -4.94
N PHE A 128 -11.87 16.39 -4.77
CA PHE A 128 -12.84 16.14 -5.84
C PHE A 128 -14.09 17.02 -5.67
N PHE A 129 -14.75 17.31 -6.80
CA PHE A 129 -16.04 17.99 -6.79
C PHE A 129 -17.12 17.10 -6.15
N GLY A 130 -18.01 17.72 -5.39
CA GLY A 130 -19.16 17.05 -4.80
C GLY A 130 -20.22 16.66 -5.84
N PRO A 131 -21.16 15.76 -5.50
CA PRO A 131 -22.22 15.32 -6.41
C PRO A 131 -23.11 16.47 -6.94
N ASN A 132 -23.21 17.56 -6.17
CA ASN A 132 -23.98 18.76 -6.50
C ASN A 132 -23.13 19.87 -7.17
N GLY A 133 -21.90 19.56 -7.57
CA GLY A 133 -20.96 20.54 -8.13
C GLY A 133 -20.26 21.41 -7.08
N GLU A 134 -20.33 21.04 -5.80
CA GLU A 134 -19.58 21.71 -4.73
C GLU A 134 -18.08 21.64 -5.03
N ALA A 135 -17.38 22.76 -4.88
CA ALA A 135 -15.95 22.85 -5.16
C ALA A 135 -15.13 22.00 -4.18
N PRO A 136 -13.99 21.45 -4.61
CA PRO A 136 -13.04 20.78 -3.72
C PRO A 136 -12.64 21.67 -2.54
N THR A 137 -12.46 21.05 -1.37
CA THR A 137 -12.04 21.74 -0.15
C THR A 137 -10.52 21.75 0.03
N ILE A 138 -9.80 20.90 -0.71
CA ILE A 138 -8.34 20.93 -0.85
C ILE A 138 -7.93 20.76 -2.31
N GLN A 139 -6.68 21.12 -2.61
CA GLN A 139 -6.07 20.87 -3.92
C GLN A 139 -5.70 19.38 -4.11
N ALA A 140 -5.76 18.92 -5.35
CA ALA A 140 -5.38 17.55 -5.73
C ALA A 140 -3.85 17.33 -5.82
N HIS A 141 -3.06 18.41 -5.81
CA HIS A 141 -1.61 18.39 -6.01
C HIS A 141 -0.93 19.47 -5.17
N SER A 142 0.35 19.27 -4.84
CA SER A 142 1.10 20.15 -3.92
C SER A 142 1.72 21.39 -4.55
N HIS A 143 1.69 21.50 -5.87
CA HIS A 143 2.24 22.65 -6.57
C HIS A 143 1.15 23.73 -6.69
N GLY A 144 1.38 24.88 -6.05
CA GLY A 144 0.44 26.00 -6.04
C GLY A 144 -0.02 26.34 -7.46
N SER A 145 -1.33 26.26 -7.69
CA SER A 145 -2.00 26.58 -8.96
C SER A 145 -1.36 25.94 -10.20
N GLY A 146 -1.11 24.63 -10.15
CA GLY A 146 -0.87 23.83 -11.37
C GLY A 146 -2.14 23.46 -12.14
N MET A 147 -3.26 24.17 -11.96
CA MET A 147 -4.39 24.00 -12.87
C MET A 147 -3.93 24.61 -14.19
N LYS A 148 -3.75 23.76 -15.19
CA LYS A 148 -3.47 24.19 -16.55
C LYS A 148 -4.43 25.33 -16.89
N SER A 149 -3.93 26.43 -17.43
CA SER A 149 -4.83 27.48 -17.90
C SER A 149 -5.81 26.88 -18.92
N ASP A 150 -6.97 27.50 -19.11
CA ASP A 150 -7.93 27.04 -20.12
C ASP A 150 -7.26 26.87 -21.51
N GLU A 151 -6.23 27.68 -21.80
CA GLU A 151 -5.38 27.55 -22.99
C GLU A 151 -4.52 26.28 -22.99
N GLU A 152 -3.91 25.91 -21.86
CA GLU A 152 -3.11 24.70 -21.72
C GLU A 152 -3.97 23.42 -21.76
N ILE A 153 -5.22 23.50 -21.31
CA ILE A 153 -6.22 22.42 -21.43
C ILE A 153 -6.65 22.28 -22.89
N ALA A 154 -7.05 23.37 -23.54
CA ALA A 154 -7.43 23.36 -24.95
C ALA A 154 -6.30 22.86 -25.87
N ALA A 155 -5.05 23.25 -25.59
CA ALA A 155 -3.88 22.78 -26.34
C ALA A 155 -3.61 21.28 -26.14
N HIS A 156 -3.87 20.74 -24.95
CA HIS A 156 -3.76 19.31 -24.69
C HIS A 156 -4.81 18.51 -25.48
N ASP A 157 -6.06 18.97 -25.44
CA ASP A 157 -7.18 18.26 -26.07
C ASP A 157 -7.08 18.27 -27.59
N ALA A 158 -6.64 19.38 -28.19
CA ALA A 158 -6.32 19.46 -29.61
C ALA A 158 -5.20 18.48 -30.00
N ARG A 159 -4.23 18.25 -29.10
CA ARG A 159 -3.12 17.30 -29.35
C ARG A 159 -3.58 15.85 -29.26
N ILE A 160 -4.55 15.52 -28.41
CA ILE A 160 -5.15 14.17 -28.35
C ILE A 160 -6.00 13.91 -29.59
N ALA A 161 -6.84 14.87 -30.00
CA ALA A 161 -7.66 14.74 -31.20
C ALA A 161 -6.81 14.51 -32.47
N ALA A 162 -5.64 15.12 -32.56
CA ALA A 162 -4.71 14.94 -33.70
C ALA A 162 -3.95 13.60 -33.70
N VAL A 163 -4.05 12.79 -32.64
CA VAL A 163 -3.43 11.45 -32.55
C VAL A 163 -4.45 10.35 -32.86
N GLU A 164 -5.74 10.67 -32.85
CA GLU A 164 -6.84 9.74 -33.15
C GLU A 164 -7.26 9.73 -34.64
N ASP A 165 -6.62 10.55 -35.49
CA ASP A 165 -6.70 10.55 -36.97
C ASP A 165 -5.44 9.94 -37.61
#